data_AF-A0A522D9H5-F1
#
_entry.id   AF-A0A522D9H5-F1
#
_cell.length_a   1.000
_cell.length_b   1.000
_cell.length_c   1.000
_cell.angle_alpha   90.00
_cell.angle_beta   90.00
_cell.angle_gamma   90.00
#
_symmetry.space_group_name_H-M   'P 1'
#
loop_
_entity.id
_entity.type
_entity.pdbx_description
1 polymer ?
#
loop_
_entity_poly.entity_id
_entity_poly.type
_entity_poly.pdbx_seq_one_letter_code
_entity_poly.pdbx_strand_id
1 'polypeptide(L)'
;MAAMSLPRVTSPAEASNRMEFSNRCLYGVFQFFSHIPLLKRLYPSMQKGWAALTWPGGHKVKHYNGALFLLDYKKLPDRKVALHGGHELRQHAYFFSQLMKKSCDVFLDVGANIGLYTIDAASHGVPEIHAFEPDPRNYAQLHANLYLNKLAAEVRTYPIGLSDKSGSLEFDLAPDAKTNLTKVAAGSTASSHTQKLPVKPLDEVVPCTGKKIFLKIDVEGHEHAVLKGAARLLANNDCFLQVEAWPENAPALTAYLETFGYKLVHRIQDDYYFERPFLAAAQRTAATPSSSGERPLSEKPVQQAGHVGP
;
A
#
# COMPACT_ATOMS: atom_id res chain seq x y z
N MET A 1 -38.42 30.84 -43.39
CA MET A 1 -37.57 30.64 -42.20
C MET A 1 -37.42 29.15 -41.96
N ALA A 2 -36.28 28.56 -42.32
CA ALA A 2 -35.99 27.15 -42.10
C ALA A 2 -35.31 26.98 -40.74
N ALA A 3 -35.92 26.21 -39.84
CA ALA A 3 -35.35 25.86 -38.55
C ALA A 3 -34.19 24.88 -38.74
N MET A 4 -32.97 25.28 -38.38
CA MET A 4 -31.83 24.40 -38.26
C MET A 4 -32.04 23.46 -37.06
N SER A 5 -32.16 22.16 -37.32
CA SER A 5 -32.15 21.13 -36.27
C SER A 5 -30.74 20.97 -35.72
N LEU A 6 -30.57 21.19 -34.41
CA LEU A 6 -29.32 20.87 -33.71
C LEU A 6 -29.02 19.35 -33.78
N PRO A 7 -27.75 18.94 -33.91
CA PRO A 7 -27.39 17.54 -33.97
C PRO A 7 -27.73 16.84 -32.64
N ARG A 8 -28.33 15.64 -32.72
CA ARG A 8 -28.60 14.79 -31.56
C ARG A 8 -27.30 14.50 -30.82
N VAL A 9 -27.25 14.91 -29.55
CA VAL A 9 -26.22 14.49 -28.60
C VAL A 9 -26.36 12.98 -28.43
N THR A 10 -25.35 12.23 -28.86
CA THR A 10 -25.28 10.77 -28.65
C THR A 10 -25.30 10.46 -27.15
N SER A 11 -26.03 9.42 -26.77
CA SER A 11 -26.12 9.03 -25.36
C SER A 11 -24.73 8.62 -24.80
N PRO A 12 -24.47 8.82 -23.49
CA PRO A 12 -23.20 8.41 -22.87
C PRO A 12 -22.84 6.93 -23.10
N ALA A 13 -23.86 6.06 -23.22
CA ALA A 13 -23.70 4.63 -23.50
C ALA A 13 -23.19 4.35 -24.93
N GLU A 14 -23.63 5.12 -25.93
CA GLU A 14 -23.17 4.98 -27.32
C GLU A 14 -21.75 5.52 -27.53
N ALA A 15 -21.39 6.58 -26.79
CA ALA A 15 -20.02 7.10 -26.77
C ALA A 15 -19.05 6.13 -26.09
N SER A 16 -19.48 5.49 -24.99
CA SER A 16 -18.72 4.44 -24.29
C SER A 16 -18.49 3.21 -25.18
N ASN A 17 -19.54 2.70 -25.84
CA ASN A 17 -19.44 1.53 -26.74
C ASN A 17 -18.55 1.78 -27.98
N ARG A 18 -18.59 2.98 -28.59
CA ARG A 18 -17.67 3.30 -29.71
C ARG A 18 -16.21 3.40 -29.25
N MET A 19 -15.98 3.91 -28.04
CA MET A 19 -14.64 4.06 -27.50
C MET A 19 -14.05 2.69 -27.08
N GLU A 20 -14.86 1.80 -26.51
CA GLU A 20 -14.48 0.41 -26.23
C GLU A 20 -14.19 -0.40 -27.50
N PHE A 21 -15.01 -0.23 -28.56
CA PHE A 21 -14.80 -0.91 -29.84
C PHE A 21 -13.53 -0.45 -30.55
N SER A 22 -13.27 0.86 -30.59
CA SER A 22 -12.04 1.43 -31.15
C SER A 22 -10.79 0.99 -30.37
N ASN A 23 -10.87 0.96 -29.04
CA ASN A 23 -9.79 0.45 -28.19
C ASN A 23 -9.56 -1.06 -28.39
N ARG A 24 -10.61 -1.87 -28.61
CA ARG A 24 -10.48 -3.32 -28.90
C ARG A 24 -9.83 -3.59 -30.25
N CYS A 25 -10.17 -2.84 -31.31
CA CYS A 25 -9.53 -2.98 -32.60
C CYS A 25 -8.04 -2.58 -32.55
N LEU A 26 -7.71 -1.46 -31.90
CA LEU A 26 -6.31 -1.04 -31.72
C LEU A 26 -5.55 -2.01 -30.81
N TYR A 27 -6.14 -2.49 -29.73
CA TYR A 27 -5.55 -3.51 -28.86
C TYR A 27 -5.28 -4.82 -29.63
N GLY A 28 -6.18 -5.24 -30.52
CA GLY A 28 -5.97 -6.39 -31.41
C GLY A 28 -4.81 -6.19 -32.39
N VAL A 29 -4.69 -4.99 -32.97
CA VAL A 29 -3.56 -4.62 -33.84
C VAL A 29 -2.23 -4.61 -33.08
N PHE A 30 -2.23 -4.07 -31.85
CA PHE A 30 -1.05 -4.07 -30.98
C PHE A 30 -0.68 -5.50 -30.51
N GLN A 31 -1.65 -6.33 -30.14
CA GLN A 31 -1.42 -7.74 -29.81
C GLN A 31 -0.86 -8.54 -31.00
N PHE A 32 -1.27 -8.25 -32.23
CA PHE A 32 -0.68 -8.87 -33.42
C PHE A 32 0.82 -8.54 -33.55
N PHE A 33 1.21 -7.28 -33.31
CA PHE A 33 2.63 -6.87 -33.35
C PHE A 33 3.47 -7.41 -32.19
N SER A 34 2.86 -7.73 -31.03
CA SER A 34 3.56 -8.35 -29.91
C SER A 34 4.04 -9.77 -30.21
N HIS A 35 3.53 -10.42 -31.27
CA HIS A 35 3.95 -11.76 -31.71
C HIS A 35 5.08 -11.72 -32.74
N ILE A 36 5.44 -10.55 -33.27
CA ILE A 36 6.53 -10.38 -34.25
C ILE A 36 7.84 -10.04 -33.48
N PRO A 37 8.87 -10.90 -33.50
CA PRO A 37 10.08 -10.74 -32.66
C PRO A 37 10.82 -9.41 -32.87
N LEU A 38 10.87 -8.89 -34.09
CA LEU A 38 11.50 -7.59 -34.40
C LEU A 38 10.72 -6.40 -33.83
N LEU A 39 9.39 -6.51 -33.71
CA LEU A 39 8.52 -5.43 -33.26
C LEU A 39 8.27 -5.48 -31.75
N LYS A 40 8.48 -6.62 -31.09
CA LYS A 40 8.44 -6.75 -29.61
C LYS A 40 9.29 -5.70 -28.89
N ARG A 41 10.44 -5.32 -29.45
CA ARG A 41 11.35 -4.34 -28.85
C ARG A 41 10.90 -2.89 -29.07
N LEU A 42 10.14 -2.62 -30.13
CA LEU A 42 9.58 -1.29 -30.43
C LEU A 42 8.19 -1.09 -29.80
N TYR A 43 7.52 -2.20 -29.47
CA TYR A 43 6.16 -2.25 -28.96
C TYR A 43 5.89 -1.34 -27.75
N PRO A 44 6.71 -1.34 -26.67
CA PRO A 44 6.48 -0.45 -25.52
C PRO A 44 6.63 1.04 -25.87
N SER A 45 7.58 1.37 -26.76
CA SER A 45 7.81 2.73 -27.22
C SER A 45 6.66 3.23 -28.11
N MET A 46 6.11 2.37 -28.95
CA MET A 46 4.93 2.68 -29.77
C MET A 46 3.69 2.89 -28.91
N GLN A 47 3.45 2.04 -27.92
CA GLN A 47 2.34 2.20 -26.97
C GLN A 47 2.46 3.50 -26.16
N LYS A 48 3.68 3.86 -25.72
CA LYS A 48 3.96 5.13 -25.05
C LYS A 48 3.72 6.33 -25.97
N GLY A 49 4.16 6.26 -27.23
CA GLY A 49 3.93 7.31 -28.23
C GLY A 49 2.43 7.49 -28.56
N TRP A 50 1.70 6.40 -28.67
CA TRP A 50 0.25 6.44 -28.86
C TRP A 50 -0.49 7.03 -27.65
N ALA A 51 -0.10 6.66 -26.42
CA ALA A 51 -0.65 7.25 -25.20
C ALA A 51 -0.35 8.76 -25.14
N ALA A 52 0.87 9.18 -25.47
CA ALA A 52 1.24 10.60 -25.54
C ALA A 52 0.36 11.40 -26.53
N LEU A 53 -0.06 10.78 -27.63
CA LEU A 53 -0.94 11.39 -28.63
C LEU A 53 -2.41 11.45 -28.18
N THR A 54 -2.86 10.46 -27.42
CA THR A 54 -4.30 10.24 -27.15
C THR A 54 -4.75 10.59 -25.73
N TRP A 55 -3.82 10.94 -24.84
CA TRP A 55 -4.07 11.23 -23.41
C TRP A 55 -3.71 12.70 -23.13
N PRO A 56 -4.66 13.64 -23.28
CA PRO A 56 -4.42 15.05 -22.96
C PRO A 56 -3.90 15.21 -21.53
N GLY A 57 -2.82 15.96 -21.34
CA GLY A 57 -2.19 16.11 -20.02
C GLY A 57 -1.51 14.84 -19.48
N GLY A 58 -1.48 13.76 -20.26
CA GLY A 58 -0.85 12.48 -19.96
C GLY A 58 -1.62 11.54 -19.04
N HIS A 59 -2.88 11.86 -18.75
CA HIS A 59 -3.72 11.05 -17.88
C HIS A 59 -4.94 10.50 -18.63
N LYS A 60 -5.44 9.34 -18.19
CA LYS A 60 -6.71 8.78 -18.68
C LYS A 60 -7.37 7.91 -17.62
N VAL A 61 -8.68 8.04 -17.51
CA VAL A 61 -9.49 7.14 -16.68
C VAL A 61 -9.72 5.83 -17.45
N LYS A 62 -9.46 4.69 -16.80
CA LYS A 62 -9.67 3.35 -17.35
C LYS A 62 -10.34 2.43 -16.34
N HIS A 63 -11.09 1.45 -16.85
CA HIS A 63 -11.55 0.33 -16.05
C HIS A 63 -10.42 -0.69 -15.85
N TYR A 64 -10.24 -1.14 -14.62
CA TYR A 64 -9.33 -2.22 -14.23
C TYR A 64 -9.88 -2.92 -12.98
N ASN A 65 -9.94 -4.26 -12.98
CA ASN A 65 -10.52 -5.07 -11.90
C ASN A 65 -11.92 -4.64 -11.43
N GLY A 66 -12.75 -4.13 -12.34
CA GLY A 66 -14.11 -3.66 -11.99
C GLY A 66 -14.16 -2.27 -11.36
N ALA A 67 -13.02 -1.60 -11.16
CA ALA A 67 -12.91 -0.25 -10.65
C ALA A 67 -12.38 0.73 -11.71
N LEU A 68 -12.55 2.03 -11.44
CA LEU A 68 -12.07 3.13 -12.28
C LEU A 68 -10.76 3.69 -11.74
N PHE A 69 -9.75 3.82 -12.59
CA PHE A 69 -8.46 4.41 -12.23
C PHE A 69 -8.09 5.53 -13.19
N LEU A 70 -7.79 6.71 -12.64
CA LEU A 70 -7.00 7.75 -13.29
C LEU A 70 -5.55 7.25 -13.35
N LEU A 71 -5.02 7.07 -14.56
CA LEU A 71 -3.68 6.54 -14.80
C LEU A 71 -2.82 7.58 -15.53
N ASP A 72 -1.54 7.68 -15.17
CA ASP A 72 -0.51 8.45 -15.86
C ASP A 72 0.42 7.53 -16.67
N TYR A 73 0.38 7.61 -18.01
CA TYR A 73 1.19 6.71 -18.85
C TYR A 73 2.72 6.90 -18.70
N LYS A 74 3.16 7.99 -18.08
CA LYS A 74 4.56 8.27 -17.79
C LYS A 74 5.07 7.44 -16.62
N LYS A 75 4.20 7.14 -15.63
CA LYS A 75 4.49 6.27 -14.49
C LYS A 75 4.47 4.80 -14.92
N LEU A 76 5.47 4.03 -14.47
CA LEU A 76 5.58 2.63 -14.90
C LEU A 76 4.43 1.75 -14.36
N PRO A 77 4.06 1.83 -13.06
CA PRO A 77 2.93 1.06 -12.52
C PRO A 77 1.64 1.34 -13.30
N ASP A 78 1.28 2.61 -13.44
CA ASP A 78 0.13 3.08 -14.20
C ASP A 78 0.14 2.59 -15.65
N ARG A 79 1.29 2.68 -16.33
CA ARG A 79 1.43 2.21 -17.70
C ARG A 79 1.23 0.70 -17.80
N LYS A 80 1.70 -0.07 -16.83
CA LYS A 80 1.48 -1.53 -16.76
C LYS A 80 -0.01 -1.84 -16.61
N VAL A 81 -0.71 -1.16 -15.71
CA VAL A 81 -2.18 -1.26 -15.56
C VAL A 81 -2.88 -0.87 -16.86
N ALA A 82 -2.50 0.27 -17.43
CA ALA A 82 -3.17 0.85 -18.60
C ALA A 82 -2.98 0.08 -19.89
N LEU A 83 -1.78 -0.47 -20.14
CA LEU A 83 -1.36 -0.94 -21.48
C LEU A 83 -0.94 -2.42 -21.49
N HIS A 84 -0.63 -3.01 -20.33
CA HIS A 84 -0.14 -4.39 -20.23
C HIS A 84 -1.10 -5.31 -19.45
N GLY A 85 -2.28 -4.82 -19.08
CA GLY A 85 -3.33 -5.63 -18.45
C GLY A 85 -3.15 -5.86 -16.95
N GLY A 86 -2.23 -5.14 -16.30
CA GLY A 86 -2.07 -5.14 -14.84
C GLY A 86 -0.64 -4.93 -14.36
N HIS A 87 -0.49 -4.80 -13.05
CA HIS A 87 0.77 -4.67 -12.32
C HIS A 87 0.79 -5.75 -11.23
N GLU A 88 1.85 -6.55 -11.16
CA GLU A 88 2.03 -7.56 -10.09
C GLU A 88 0.83 -8.49 -9.90
N LEU A 89 0.28 -8.94 -11.04
CA LEU A 89 -0.95 -9.73 -11.08
C LEU A 89 -0.90 -10.97 -10.19
N ARG A 90 0.26 -11.63 -10.07
CA ARG A 90 0.41 -12.84 -9.27
C ARG A 90 0.39 -12.55 -7.77
N GLN A 91 1.11 -11.50 -7.36
CA GLN A 91 1.13 -11.01 -5.98
C GLN A 91 -0.27 -10.60 -5.54
N HIS A 92 -0.89 -9.72 -6.35
CA HIS A 92 -2.22 -9.19 -6.10
C HIS A 92 -3.26 -10.31 -5.99
N ALA A 93 -3.28 -11.23 -6.95
CA ALA A 93 -4.21 -12.36 -6.92
C ALA A 93 -3.99 -13.25 -5.68
N TYR A 94 -2.74 -13.51 -5.30
CA TYR A 94 -2.44 -14.32 -4.11
C TYR A 94 -2.91 -13.63 -2.84
N PHE A 95 -2.59 -12.35 -2.64
CA PHE A 95 -2.98 -11.55 -1.48
C PHE A 95 -4.50 -11.57 -1.25
N PHE A 96 -5.27 -11.20 -2.28
CA PHE A 96 -6.73 -11.17 -2.17
C PHE A 96 -7.34 -12.57 -2.06
N SER A 97 -6.69 -13.61 -2.61
CA SER A 97 -7.11 -15.00 -2.35
C SER A 97 -7.01 -15.38 -0.87
N GLN A 98 -6.03 -14.84 -0.13
CA GLN A 98 -5.88 -15.08 1.30
C GLN A 98 -6.87 -14.23 2.10
N LEU A 99 -7.09 -12.98 1.69
CA LEU A 99 -8.07 -12.07 2.30
C LEU A 99 -9.47 -12.69 2.31
N MET A 100 -9.91 -13.24 1.17
CA MET A 100 -11.20 -13.91 1.06
C MET A 100 -11.30 -15.17 1.93
N LYS A 101 -10.20 -15.90 2.15
CA LYS A 101 -10.19 -17.15 2.94
C LYS A 101 -10.18 -16.92 4.44
N LYS A 102 -9.54 -15.86 4.92
CA LYS A 102 -9.18 -15.69 6.34
C LYS A 102 -10.05 -14.68 7.07
N SER A 103 -10.93 -13.95 6.37
CA SER A 103 -11.63 -12.74 6.82
C SER A 103 -10.65 -11.62 7.24
N CYS A 104 -11.06 -10.37 7.11
CA CYS A 104 -10.22 -9.20 7.39
C CYS A 104 -11.06 -8.14 8.10
N ASP A 105 -10.63 -7.73 9.29
CA ASP A 105 -11.26 -6.62 10.02
C ASP A 105 -10.67 -5.28 9.59
N VAL A 106 -9.34 -5.26 9.38
CA VAL A 106 -8.57 -4.05 9.06
C VAL A 106 -7.59 -4.33 7.94
N PHE A 107 -7.62 -3.54 6.88
CA PHE A 107 -6.59 -3.55 5.84
C PHE A 107 -5.71 -2.30 5.93
N LEU A 108 -4.40 -2.52 5.90
CA LEU A 108 -3.37 -1.51 5.98
C LEU A 108 -2.52 -1.56 4.70
N ASP A 109 -2.61 -0.52 3.88
CA ASP A 109 -1.88 -0.36 2.62
C ASP A 109 -0.73 0.64 2.82
N VAL A 110 0.48 0.14 3.08
CA VAL A 110 1.67 0.97 3.32
C VAL A 110 2.46 1.09 2.03
N GLY A 111 2.54 2.32 1.50
CA GLY A 111 2.98 2.56 0.12
C GLY A 111 1.83 2.40 -0.88
N ALA A 112 0.69 3.00 -0.57
CA ALA A 112 -0.55 2.78 -1.32
C ALA A 112 -0.48 3.24 -2.79
N ASN A 113 0.45 4.15 -3.13
CA ASN A 113 0.66 4.68 -4.47
C ASN A 113 -0.64 5.20 -5.10
N ILE A 114 -1.15 4.58 -6.17
CA ILE A 114 -2.41 4.96 -6.83
C ILE A 114 -3.66 4.31 -6.22
N GLY A 115 -3.50 3.48 -5.19
CA GLY A 115 -4.60 2.81 -4.47
C GLY A 115 -5.10 1.51 -5.07
N LEU A 116 -4.27 0.75 -5.80
CA LEU A 116 -4.68 -0.53 -6.40
C LEU A 116 -5.21 -1.50 -5.33
N TYR A 117 -4.42 -1.79 -4.29
CA TYR A 117 -4.84 -2.68 -3.22
C TYR A 117 -5.90 -2.05 -2.33
N THR A 118 -5.79 -0.75 -2.03
CA THR A 118 -6.79 0.00 -1.27
C THR A 118 -8.21 -0.15 -1.86
N ILE A 119 -8.37 0.06 -3.17
CA ILE A 119 -9.68 -0.01 -3.84
C ILE A 119 -10.18 -1.45 -3.91
N ASP A 120 -9.31 -2.42 -4.20
CA ASP A 120 -9.72 -3.82 -4.23
C ASP A 120 -10.08 -4.34 -2.83
N ALA A 121 -9.42 -3.89 -1.76
CA ALA A 121 -9.84 -4.21 -0.39
C ALA A 121 -11.23 -3.68 -0.06
N ALA A 122 -11.55 -2.46 -0.49
CA ALA A 122 -12.89 -1.90 -0.33
C ALA A 122 -13.95 -2.68 -1.12
N SER A 123 -13.63 -3.10 -2.35
CA SER A 123 -14.56 -3.91 -3.16
C SER A 123 -14.83 -5.30 -2.58
N HIS A 124 -13.91 -5.84 -1.77
CA HIS A 124 -14.11 -7.07 -0.99
C HIS A 124 -14.81 -6.83 0.36
N GLY A 125 -15.21 -5.59 0.68
CA GLY A 125 -15.99 -5.26 1.87
C GLY A 125 -15.19 -5.27 3.17
N VAL A 126 -13.89 -4.96 3.12
CA VAL A 126 -13.09 -4.80 4.34
C VAL A 126 -13.65 -3.63 5.17
N PRO A 127 -14.00 -3.82 6.46
CA PRO A 127 -14.69 -2.80 7.26
C PRO A 127 -13.87 -1.53 7.53
N GLU A 128 -12.55 -1.68 7.69
CA GLU A 128 -11.66 -0.57 8.06
C GLU A 128 -10.41 -0.60 7.19
N ILE A 129 -10.18 0.48 6.42
CA ILE A 129 -9.08 0.56 5.46
C ILE A 129 -8.26 1.82 5.72
N HIS A 130 -6.95 1.63 5.85
CA HIS A 130 -5.98 2.70 6.02
C HIS A 130 -4.93 2.65 4.90
N ALA A 131 -4.78 3.75 4.17
CA ALA A 131 -3.82 3.89 3.07
C ALA A 131 -2.79 4.97 3.39
N PHE A 132 -1.50 4.62 3.33
CA PHE A 132 -0.37 5.50 3.63
C PHE A 132 0.43 5.77 2.36
N GLU A 133 0.53 7.03 1.96
CA GLU A 133 1.30 7.42 0.78
C GLU A 133 1.95 8.79 1.02
N PRO A 134 3.28 8.85 1.23
CA PRO A 134 3.98 10.11 1.49
C PRO A 134 4.11 11.00 0.25
N ASP A 135 4.24 10.44 -0.95
CA ASP A 135 4.46 11.23 -2.18
C ASP A 135 3.21 12.05 -2.52
N PRO A 136 3.28 13.39 -2.50
CA PRO A 136 2.11 14.23 -2.76
C PRO A 136 1.44 13.98 -4.13
N ARG A 137 2.21 13.52 -5.14
CA ARG A 137 1.70 13.25 -6.49
C ARG A 137 0.92 11.93 -6.52
N ASN A 138 1.42 10.90 -5.84
CA ASN A 138 0.72 9.63 -5.72
C ASN A 138 -0.49 9.77 -4.78
N TYR A 139 -0.33 10.51 -3.68
CA TYR A 139 -1.42 10.80 -2.75
C TYR A 139 -2.59 11.53 -3.43
N ALA A 140 -2.31 12.54 -4.26
CA ALA A 140 -3.35 13.21 -5.05
C ALA A 140 -4.06 12.25 -6.02
N GLN A 141 -3.32 11.33 -6.63
CA GLN A 141 -3.86 10.33 -7.55
C GLN A 141 -4.69 9.25 -6.83
N LEU A 142 -4.23 8.78 -5.67
CA LEU A 142 -4.99 7.91 -4.76
C LEU A 142 -6.34 8.54 -4.43
N HIS A 143 -6.37 9.81 -4.01
CA HIS A 143 -7.60 10.54 -3.72
C HIS A 143 -8.54 10.63 -4.92
N ALA A 144 -8.00 10.95 -6.10
CA ALA A 144 -8.80 10.97 -7.32
C ALA A 144 -9.41 9.59 -7.63
N ASN A 145 -8.65 8.51 -7.44
CA ASN A 145 -9.13 7.15 -7.66
C ASN A 145 -10.19 6.74 -6.63
N LEU A 146 -10.01 7.08 -5.36
CA LEU A 146 -11.03 6.87 -4.33
C LEU A 146 -12.33 7.61 -4.66
N TYR A 147 -12.23 8.86 -5.13
CA TYR A 147 -13.39 9.64 -5.57
C TYR A 147 -14.11 8.99 -6.76
N LEU A 148 -13.37 8.54 -7.77
CA LEU A 148 -13.94 7.86 -8.96
C LEU A 148 -14.71 6.59 -8.60
N ASN A 149 -14.33 5.91 -7.51
CA ASN A 149 -14.96 4.69 -7.03
C ASN A 149 -15.94 4.91 -5.87
N LYS A 150 -16.23 6.17 -5.50
CA LYS A 150 -17.12 6.54 -4.36
C LYS A 150 -16.63 6.05 -2.98
N LEU A 151 -15.32 5.85 -2.83
CA LEU A 151 -14.68 5.32 -1.63
C LEU A 151 -14.05 6.40 -0.74
N ALA A 152 -14.12 7.67 -1.15
CA ALA A 152 -13.46 8.78 -0.45
C ALA A 152 -13.91 8.96 1.01
N ALA A 153 -15.12 8.51 1.37
CA ALA A 153 -15.62 8.54 2.75
C ALA A 153 -15.38 7.24 3.53
N GLU A 154 -15.00 6.15 2.84
CA GLU A 154 -14.84 4.80 3.41
C GLU A 154 -13.39 4.50 3.78
N VAL A 155 -12.44 5.08 3.05
CA VAL A 155 -11.00 4.85 3.23
C VAL A 155 -10.35 6.00 4.00
N ARG A 156 -9.58 5.68 5.04
CA ARG A 156 -8.74 6.65 5.75
C ARG A 156 -7.37 6.74 5.08
N THR A 157 -7.05 7.90 4.52
CA THR A 157 -5.78 8.13 3.82
C THR A 157 -4.84 9.04 4.60
N TYR A 158 -3.54 8.75 4.60
CA TYR A 158 -2.53 9.51 5.32
C TYR A 158 -1.40 9.97 4.39
N PRO A 159 -1.14 11.29 4.26
CA PRO A 159 -0.05 11.83 3.43
C PRO A 159 1.27 11.79 4.21
N ILE A 160 1.62 10.64 4.77
CA ILE A 160 2.79 10.41 5.61
C ILE A 160 3.44 9.08 5.24
N GLY A 161 4.75 8.98 5.43
CA GLY A 161 5.45 7.70 5.41
C GLY A 161 5.36 7.00 6.77
N LEU A 162 5.62 5.71 6.80
CA LEU A 162 5.76 4.98 8.06
C LEU A 162 7.25 4.66 8.34
N SER A 163 7.64 4.71 9.60
CA SER A 163 9.01 4.42 10.06
C SER A 163 8.99 3.93 11.51
N ASP A 164 10.15 3.62 12.06
CA ASP A 164 10.34 3.26 13.46
C ASP A 164 10.13 4.43 14.45
N LYS A 165 10.22 5.67 13.98
CA LYS A 165 10.11 6.90 14.81
C LYS A 165 9.37 8.00 14.07
N SER A 166 8.75 8.89 14.86
CA SER A 166 8.13 10.11 14.36
C SER A 166 9.20 11.13 13.97
N GLY A 167 8.99 11.81 12.84
CA GLY A 167 9.93 12.82 12.35
C GLY A 167 9.70 13.15 10.88
N SER A 168 10.79 13.37 10.15
CA SER A 168 10.74 13.54 8.71
C SER A 168 11.94 12.89 8.06
N LEU A 169 11.72 12.24 6.92
CA LEU A 169 12.78 11.67 6.09
C LEU A 169 12.83 12.41 4.76
N GLU A 170 14.00 12.40 4.12
CA GLU A 170 14.13 12.84 2.74
C GLU A 170 13.71 11.69 1.83
N PHE A 171 12.77 11.96 0.94
CA PHE A 171 12.32 11.03 -0.08
C PHE A 171 12.83 11.51 -1.43
N ASP A 172 13.40 10.62 -2.22
CA ASP A 172 13.66 10.86 -3.62
C ASP A 172 12.37 10.65 -4.40
N LEU A 173 11.79 11.74 -4.88
CA LEU A 173 10.56 11.75 -5.68
C LEU A 173 10.86 11.55 -7.18
N ALA A 174 12.10 11.32 -7.59
CA ALA A 174 12.39 10.97 -8.98
C ALA A 174 13.45 9.86 -9.12
N PRO A 175 13.22 8.67 -8.54
CA PRO A 175 14.13 7.57 -8.75
C PRO A 175 13.90 7.02 -10.16
N ASP A 176 14.78 7.44 -11.08
CA ASP A 176 14.88 7.06 -12.49
C ASP A 176 13.59 7.14 -13.32
N ALA A 177 13.69 7.76 -14.51
CA ALA A 177 12.61 7.87 -15.50
C ALA A 177 12.00 6.52 -15.98
N LYS A 178 12.49 5.39 -15.46
CA LYS A 178 12.06 4.02 -15.76
C LYS A 178 11.04 3.47 -14.77
N THR A 179 11.09 3.78 -13.47
CA THR A 179 10.20 3.19 -12.44
C THR A 179 9.27 4.20 -11.78
N ASN A 180 9.71 5.43 -11.50
CA ASN A 180 8.94 6.47 -10.80
C ASN A 180 8.40 6.02 -9.41
N LEU A 181 9.16 5.20 -8.67
CA LEU A 181 8.75 4.65 -7.38
C LEU A 181 9.47 5.35 -6.23
N THR A 182 8.76 6.20 -5.49
CA THR A 182 9.33 7.04 -4.41
C THR A 182 10.00 6.21 -3.31
N LYS A 183 11.23 6.57 -2.94
CA LYS A 183 12.04 5.87 -1.92
C LYS A 183 12.69 6.84 -0.95
N VAL A 184 13.08 6.37 0.24
CA VAL A 184 13.90 7.18 1.17
C VAL A 184 15.30 7.41 0.57
N ALA A 185 15.78 8.64 0.61
CA ALA A 185 17.08 9.02 0.05
C ALA A 185 18.24 8.47 0.91
N ALA A 186 19.20 7.82 0.27
CA ALA A 186 20.40 7.31 0.92
C ALA A 186 21.55 8.33 0.82
N GLY A 187 21.81 9.09 1.89
CA GLY A 187 22.98 9.95 2.01
C GLY A 187 22.97 11.23 1.15
N SER A 188 23.99 12.07 1.36
CA SER A 188 24.08 13.51 1.06
C SER A 188 24.12 13.94 -0.42
N THR A 189 23.60 13.13 -1.35
CA THR A 189 23.34 13.59 -2.72
C THR A 189 21.88 14.01 -2.82
N ALA A 190 21.59 15.23 -2.37
CA ALA A 190 20.33 15.89 -2.68
C ALA A 190 20.21 15.99 -4.21
N SER A 191 19.50 15.07 -4.83
CA SER A 191 19.04 15.23 -6.20
C SER A 191 18.07 16.42 -6.24
N SER A 192 17.85 17.02 -7.41
CA SER A 192 16.85 18.09 -7.59
C SER A 192 15.41 17.66 -7.28
N HIS A 193 15.20 16.43 -6.83
CA HIS A 193 13.90 15.81 -6.62
C HIS A 193 13.72 15.24 -5.22
N THR A 194 14.64 15.51 -4.28
CA THR A 194 14.42 15.13 -2.89
C THR A 194 13.45 16.07 -2.19
N GLN A 195 12.52 15.50 -1.42
CA GLN A 195 11.58 16.26 -0.60
C GLN A 195 11.55 15.68 0.82
N LYS A 196 11.61 16.55 1.82
CA LYS A 196 11.46 16.16 3.23
C LYS A 196 9.97 15.97 3.55
N LEU A 197 9.59 14.75 3.91
CA LEU A 197 8.20 14.37 4.16
C LEU A 197 8.04 13.79 5.58
N PRO A 198 6.87 13.99 6.22
CA PRO A 198 6.61 13.49 7.55
C PRO A 198 6.56 11.97 7.58
N VAL A 199 7.10 11.38 8.65
CA VAL A 199 6.99 9.95 8.93
C VAL A 199 6.52 9.71 10.36
N LYS A 200 5.80 8.59 10.58
CA LYS A 200 5.32 8.17 11.91
C LYS A 200 5.41 6.65 12.11
N PRO A 201 5.49 6.15 13.35
CA PRO A 201 5.26 4.75 13.66
C PRO A 201 3.81 4.35 13.37
N LEU A 202 3.61 3.17 12.79
CA LEU A 202 2.27 2.63 12.53
C LEU A 202 1.46 2.52 13.82
N ASP A 203 2.10 2.10 14.91
CA ASP A 203 1.49 1.97 16.23
C ASP A 203 1.01 3.30 16.84
N GLU A 204 1.45 4.45 16.33
CA GLU A 204 0.94 5.77 16.72
C GLU A 204 -0.30 6.16 15.91
N VAL A 205 -0.43 5.68 14.68
CA VAL A 205 -1.49 6.11 13.75
C VAL A 205 -2.70 5.20 13.79
N VAL A 206 -2.50 3.89 13.98
CA VAL A 206 -3.58 2.89 14.01
C VAL A 206 -3.49 2.06 15.30
N PRO A 207 -3.92 2.62 16.44
CA PRO A 207 -3.92 1.89 17.72
C PRO A 207 -5.08 0.88 17.74
N CYS A 208 -4.81 -0.36 17.33
CA CYS A 208 -5.79 -1.45 17.38
C CYS A 208 -5.20 -2.73 17.99
N THR A 209 -6.06 -3.54 18.61
CA THR A 209 -5.70 -4.80 19.28
C THR A 209 -6.77 -5.85 19.06
N GLY A 210 -6.39 -7.13 18.97
CA GLY A 210 -7.33 -8.25 18.82
C GLY A 210 -8.05 -8.30 17.47
N LYS A 211 -7.49 -7.67 16.42
CA LYS A 211 -8.05 -7.65 15.06
C LYS A 211 -7.38 -8.67 14.15
N LYS A 212 -8.09 -9.09 13.10
CA LYS A 212 -7.52 -9.73 11.91
C LYS A 212 -7.10 -8.68 10.91
N ILE A 213 -5.80 -8.55 10.69
CA ILE A 213 -5.19 -7.48 9.90
C ILE A 213 -4.56 -8.07 8.65
N PHE A 214 -4.86 -7.45 7.50
CA PHE A 214 -4.07 -7.64 6.29
C PHE A 214 -3.17 -6.42 6.14
N LEU A 215 -1.85 -6.63 6.10
CA LEU A 215 -0.85 -5.56 6.05
C LEU A 215 0.03 -5.74 4.82
N LYS A 216 -0.10 -4.82 3.86
CA LYS A 216 0.83 -4.69 2.72
C LYS A 216 1.88 -3.64 3.07
N ILE A 217 3.15 -3.96 2.84
CA ILE A 217 4.28 -3.03 2.97
C ILE A 217 5.12 -3.09 1.70
N ASP A 218 5.23 -1.95 1.06
CA ASP A 218 5.99 -1.75 -0.19
C ASP A 218 6.43 -0.28 -0.19
N VAL A 219 7.63 -0.04 0.35
CA VAL A 219 8.15 1.31 0.62
C VAL A 219 9.59 1.48 0.12
N GLU A 220 9.98 0.63 -0.82
CA GLU A 220 11.24 0.70 -1.56
C GLU A 220 12.50 0.77 -0.68
N GLY A 221 12.66 -0.22 0.19
CA GLY A 221 13.86 -0.43 1.01
C GLY A 221 13.76 0.06 2.45
N HIS A 222 12.59 0.57 2.88
CA HIS A 222 12.35 1.06 4.24
C HIS A 222 11.46 0.13 5.08
N GLU A 223 11.22 -1.10 4.61
CA GLU A 223 10.24 -2.03 5.18
C GLU A 223 10.56 -2.42 6.62
N HIS A 224 11.84 -2.67 6.91
CA HIS A 224 12.26 -3.08 8.25
C HIS A 224 11.96 -1.97 9.28
N ALA A 225 12.14 -0.70 8.92
CA ALA A 225 11.82 0.42 9.80
C ALA A 225 10.30 0.56 10.00
N VAL A 226 9.50 0.36 8.95
CA VAL A 226 8.03 0.28 9.06
C VAL A 226 7.62 -0.80 10.07
N LEU A 227 8.18 -2.00 9.95
CA LEU A 227 7.89 -3.11 10.86
C LEU A 227 8.28 -2.81 12.31
N LYS A 228 9.42 -2.14 12.53
CA LYS A 228 9.80 -1.66 13.87
C LYS A 228 8.80 -0.67 14.45
N GLY A 229 8.22 0.19 13.62
CA GLY A 229 7.15 1.11 13.99
C GLY A 229 5.78 0.45 14.20
N ALA A 230 5.65 -0.85 13.91
CA ALA A 230 4.43 -1.65 14.02
C ALA A 230 4.52 -2.73 15.11
N ALA A 231 5.50 -2.66 16.01
CA ALA A 231 5.79 -3.73 16.97
C ALA A 231 4.58 -4.10 17.85
N ARG A 232 3.79 -3.14 18.34
CA ARG A 232 2.58 -3.41 19.13
C ARG A 232 1.47 -4.00 18.27
N LEU A 233 1.30 -3.51 17.05
CA LEU A 233 0.33 -4.04 16.11
C LEU A 233 0.63 -5.51 15.79
N LEU A 234 1.89 -5.82 15.47
CA LEU A 234 2.37 -7.18 15.21
C LEU A 234 2.27 -8.08 16.44
N ALA A 235 2.50 -7.56 17.65
CA ALA A 235 2.37 -8.35 18.86
C ALA A 235 0.91 -8.71 19.15
N ASN A 236 -0.02 -7.75 19.02
CA ASN A 236 -1.36 -7.82 19.60
C ASN A 236 -2.50 -8.17 18.62
N ASN A 237 -2.19 -8.42 17.34
CA ASN A 237 -3.20 -8.69 16.30
C ASN A 237 -2.85 -9.91 15.45
N ASP A 238 -3.85 -10.62 14.93
CA ASP A 238 -3.63 -11.69 13.96
C ASP A 238 -3.38 -11.07 12.58
N CYS A 239 -2.14 -11.12 12.09
CA CYS A 239 -1.79 -10.43 10.84
C CYS A 239 -1.47 -11.43 9.73
N PHE A 240 -1.92 -11.12 8.52
CA PHE A 240 -1.38 -11.64 7.28
C PHE A 240 -0.59 -10.52 6.60
N LEU A 241 0.71 -10.74 6.38
CA LEU A 241 1.60 -9.73 5.84
C LEU A 241 2.01 -10.08 4.41
N GLN A 242 2.04 -9.07 3.55
CA GLN A 242 2.80 -9.05 2.31
C GLN A 242 3.84 -7.94 2.43
N VAL A 243 5.11 -8.28 2.28
CA VAL A 243 6.22 -7.33 2.38
C VAL A 243 7.08 -7.45 1.14
N GLU A 244 7.15 -6.39 0.34
CA GLU A 244 8.09 -6.30 -0.78
C GLU A 244 9.46 -5.90 -0.23
N ALA A 245 10.40 -6.83 -0.24
CA ALA A 245 11.74 -6.61 0.31
C ALA A 245 12.78 -6.97 -0.74
N TRP A 246 13.77 -6.10 -0.91
CA TRP A 246 14.95 -6.46 -1.70
C TRP A 246 15.62 -7.70 -1.10
N PRO A 247 16.15 -8.62 -1.94
CA PRO A 247 16.69 -9.90 -1.47
C PRO A 247 17.73 -9.80 -0.35
N GLU A 248 18.52 -8.73 -0.33
CA GLU A 248 19.51 -8.44 0.71
C GLU A 248 18.91 -8.07 2.07
N ASN A 249 17.71 -7.47 2.10
CA ASN A 249 17.02 -7.04 3.31
C ASN A 249 16.12 -8.13 3.89
N ALA A 250 15.66 -9.06 3.04
CA ALA A 250 14.72 -10.11 3.40
C ALA A 250 15.15 -10.99 4.61
N PRO A 251 16.42 -11.40 4.78
CA PRO A 251 16.84 -12.22 5.92
C PRO A 251 16.66 -11.50 7.26
N ALA A 252 17.10 -10.23 7.35
CA ALA A 252 17.00 -9.45 8.58
C ALA A 252 15.53 -9.15 8.94
N LEU A 253 14.71 -8.88 7.93
CA LEU A 253 13.27 -8.66 8.09
C LEU A 253 12.55 -9.93 8.56
N THR A 254 12.88 -11.08 7.97
CA THR A 254 12.34 -12.39 8.36
C THR A 254 12.67 -12.70 9.81
N ALA A 255 13.94 -12.57 10.20
CA ALA A 255 14.37 -12.79 11.58
C ALA A 255 13.65 -11.88 12.57
N TYR A 256 13.37 -10.61 12.19
CA TYR A 256 12.60 -9.70 13.03
C TYR A 256 11.15 -10.18 13.21
N LEU A 257 10.46 -10.56 12.13
CA LEU A 257 9.09 -11.07 12.18
C LEU A 257 8.96 -12.38 12.97
N GLU A 258 9.98 -13.24 12.91
CA GLU A 258 10.06 -14.48 13.70
C GLU A 258 10.05 -14.20 15.22
N THR A 259 10.56 -13.06 15.68
CA THR A 259 10.50 -12.68 17.11
C THR A 259 9.07 -12.46 17.62
N PHE A 260 8.13 -12.18 16.71
CA PHE A 260 6.70 -12.07 17.01
C PHE A 260 5.92 -13.37 16.75
N GLY A 261 6.61 -14.42 16.30
CA GLY A 261 6.04 -15.73 15.99
C GLY A 261 5.53 -15.89 14.55
N TYR A 262 5.77 -14.91 13.67
CA TYR A 262 5.39 -15.01 12.26
C TYR A 262 6.36 -15.93 11.52
N LYS A 263 5.84 -16.66 10.53
CA LYS A 263 6.62 -17.53 9.65
C LYS A 263 6.39 -17.13 8.20
N LEU A 264 7.43 -17.25 7.38
CA LEU A 264 7.31 -17.13 5.94
C LEU A 264 6.48 -18.31 5.41
N VAL A 265 5.36 -18.03 4.75
CA VAL A 265 4.44 -19.04 4.20
C VAL A 265 4.39 -19.05 2.68
N HIS A 266 4.77 -17.95 2.04
CA HIS A 266 4.86 -17.89 0.59
C HIS A 266 5.83 -16.81 0.13
N ARG A 267 6.28 -16.91 -1.12
CA ARG A 267 7.10 -15.90 -1.78
C ARG A 267 6.74 -15.83 -3.25
N ILE A 268 6.60 -14.62 -3.79
CA ILE A 268 6.42 -14.36 -5.21
C ILE A 268 7.37 -13.23 -5.58
N GLN A 269 8.44 -13.53 -6.31
CA GLN A 269 9.50 -12.54 -6.63
C GLN A 269 10.06 -11.91 -5.34
N ASP A 270 9.93 -10.60 -5.18
CA ASP A 270 10.44 -9.85 -4.03
C ASP A 270 9.36 -9.63 -2.95
N ASP A 271 8.17 -10.20 -3.13
CA ASP A 271 7.10 -10.23 -2.13
C ASP A 271 7.19 -11.47 -1.24
N TYR A 272 7.32 -11.22 0.06
CA TYR A 272 7.39 -12.23 1.11
C TYR A 272 6.10 -12.19 1.93
N TYR A 273 5.48 -13.35 2.12
CA TYR A 273 4.20 -13.47 2.81
C TYR A 273 4.37 -14.15 4.15
N PHE A 274 3.88 -13.53 5.21
CA PHE A 274 4.03 -14.02 6.59
C PHE A 274 2.69 -14.14 7.28
N GLU A 275 2.56 -15.17 8.12
CA GLU A 275 1.44 -15.34 9.04
C GLU A 275 1.91 -15.98 10.33
N ARG A 276 1.13 -15.81 11.41
CA ARG A 276 1.34 -16.59 12.62
C ARG A 276 0.64 -17.94 12.47
N PRO A 277 1.35 -19.07 12.69
CA PRO A 277 0.69 -20.36 12.82
C PRO A 277 -0.35 -20.26 13.93
N PHE A 278 -1.51 -20.89 13.74
CA PHE A 278 -2.52 -20.98 14.79
C PHE A 278 -1.93 -21.75 15.98
N LEU A 279 -1.45 -21.01 16.99
CA LEU A 279 -1.13 -21.58 18.29
C LEU A 279 -2.47 -21.82 18.98
N ALA A 280 -2.79 -23.09 19.24
CA ALA A 280 -3.90 -23.46 20.10
C ALA A 280 -3.85 -22.58 21.36
N ALA A 281 -5.00 -22.01 21.76
CA ALA A 281 -5.15 -20.86 22.65
C ALA A 281 -4.46 -20.92 24.03
N ALA A 282 -3.80 -22.03 24.37
CA ALA A 282 -3.15 -22.29 25.65
C ALA A 282 -1.88 -21.46 25.95
N GLN A 283 -1.30 -20.73 24.98
CA GLN A 283 0.00 -20.06 25.17
C GLN A 283 -0.05 -18.52 25.20
N ARG A 284 -1.22 -17.90 25.00
CA ARG A 284 -1.34 -16.42 24.94
C ARG A 284 -1.22 -15.73 26.30
N THR A 285 -1.27 -16.47 27.41
CA THR A 285 -1.19 -15.91 28.77
C THR A 285 0.23 -15.83 29.34
N ALA A 286 1.27 -16.31 28.64
CA ALA A 286 2.60 -16.47 29.24
C ALA A 286 3.66 -15.44 28.80
N ALA A 287 3.35 -14.55 27.85
CA ALA A 287 4.33 -13.62 27.30
C ALA A 287 3.95 -12.16 27.57
N THR A 288 3.91 -11.78 28.85
CA THR A 288 4.17 -10.39 29.26
C THR A 288 5.57 -10.38 29.87
N PRO A 289 6.54 -9.60 29.36
CA PRO A 289 7.83 -9.46 30.03
C PRO A 289 7.55 -8.84 31.40
N SER A 290 7.92 -9.54 32.47
CA SER A 290 7.82 -9.03 33.82
C SER A 290 8.66 -7.77 33.94
N SER A 291 8.02 -6.67 34.33
CA SER A 291 8.71 -5.49 34.83
C SER A 291 9.53 -5.91 36.05
N SER A 292 10.85 -5.70 35.95
CA SER A 292 11.85 -5.85 36.99
C SER A 292 11.37 -5.32 38.34
N GLY A 293 11.68 -6.07 39.40
CA GLY A 293 11.12 -5.88 40.72
C GLY A 293 11.53 -4.59 41.41
N GLU A 294 10.55 -3.91 41.98
CA GLU A 294 10.72 -3.11 43.19
C GLU A 294 10.07 -3.87 44.35
N ARG A 295 10.88 -4.16 45.37
CA ARG A 295 10.41 -4.73 46.64
C ARG A 295 9.73 -3.62 47.45
N PRO A 296 8.56 -3.85 48.07
CA PRO A 296 8.01 -2.89 49.02
C PRO A 296 8.87 -2.88 50.29
N LEU A 297 9.30 -1.70 50.72
CA LEU A 297 9.87 -1.48 52.05
C LEU A 297 8.80 -1.78 53.10
N SER A 298 9.13 -2.67 54.05
CA SER A 298 8.30 -3.01 55.18
C SER A 298 8.16 -1.82 56.14
N GLU A 299 6.93 -1.46 56.45
CA GLU A 299 6.59 -0.55 57.55
C GLU A 299 7.02 -1.17 58.87
N LYS A 300 7.82 -0.43 59.65
CA LYS A 300 8.08 -0.73 61.07
C LYS A 300 7.02 -0.03 61.94
N PRO A 301 6.48 -0.67 62.98
CA PRO A 301 5.53 -0.02 63.88
C PRO A 301 6.26 0.95 64.81
N VAL A 302 5.74 2.18 64.90
CA VAL A 302 6.16 3.18 65.88
C VAL A 302 5.56 2.80 67.24
N GLN A 303 6.44 2.59 68.22
CA GLN A 303 6.08 2.43 69.63
C GLN A 303 5.61 3.77 70.22
N GLN A 304 4.42 3.78 70.80
CA GLN A 304 3.96 4.83 71.71
C GLN A 304 4.48 4.56 73.12
N ALA A 305 5.21 5.52 73.69
CA ALA A 305 5.36 5.68 75.14
C ALA A 305 5.76 7.12 75.46
N GLY A 306 5.12 7.74 76.45
CA GLY A 306 5.67 8.91 77.14
C GLY A 306 4.73 10.10 77.36
N HIS A 307 3.85 9.96 78.34
CA HIS A 307 3.21 11.05 79.08
C HIS A 307 4.26 11.81 79.91
N VAL A 308 4.18 13.15 80.07
CA VAL A 308 4.26 13.97 81.32
C VAL A 308 4.12 15.46 80.92
N GLY A 309 3.25 16.22 81.61
CA GLY A 309 3.05 17.68 81.50
C GLY A 309 4.16 18.53 82.14
N PRO A 310 3.90 19.71 82.72
CA PRO A 310 2.61 20.36 83.07
C PRO A 310 2.06 21.34 82.02
#